data_AF-A0A2V5QP08-F1
#
_entry.id   AF-A0A2V5QP08-F1
#
_cell.length_a   1.000
_cell.length_b   1.000
_cell.length_c   1.000
_cell.angle_alpha   90.00
_cell.angle_beta   90.00
_cell.angle_gamma   90.00
#
_symmetry.space_group_name_H-M   'P 1'
#
loop_
_entity.id
_entity.type
_entity.pdbx_description
1 polymer ?
#
loop_
_entity_poly.entity_id
_entity_poly.type
_entity_poly.pdbx_seq_one_letter_code
_entity_poly.pdbx_strand_id
1 'polypeptide(L)'
;MQHNEEYVLRVLEDVGLVTRHQIDSARSRLNGEPGVVDVLIDDAVVSEVDVSRTLAAQAQMDWIDISSMVIPPQVINQIRGED
;
A
#
# COMPACT_ATOMS: atom_id res chain seq x y z
N MET A 1 -2.21 3.12 12.48
CA MET A 1 -2.43 3.20 11.02
C MET A 1 -1.46 4.16 10.31
N GLN A 2 -0.98 5.27 10.90
CA GLN A 2 -0.02 6.19 10.24
C GLN A 2 1.38 5.61 9.98
N HIS A 3 1.84 4.65 10.79
CA HIS A 3 3.19 4.07 10.67
C HIS A 3 3.38 3.25 9.38
N ASN A 4 2.30 2.65 8.87
CA ASN A 4 2.35 1.89 7.62
C ASN A 4 2.47 2.84 6.42
N GLU A 5 1.82 3.99 6.46
CA GLU A 5 1.82 4.96 5.37
C GLU A 5 3.17 5.64 5.20
N GLU A 6 3.83 6.03 6.30
CA GLU A 6 5.17 6.61 6.26
C GLU A 6 6.22 5.58 5.79
N TYR A 7 6.02 4.30 6.12
CA TYR A 7 6.84 3.21 5.62
C TYR A 7 6.63 3.01 4.12
N VAL A 8 5.39 2.99 3.63
CA VAL A 8 5.06 2.91 2.21
C VAL A 8 5.72 4.05 1.43
N LEU A 9 5.62 5.28 1.91
CA LEU A 9 6.21 6.44 1.25
C LEU A 9 7.73 6.32 1.11
N ARG A 10 8.42 5.86 2.16
CA ARG A 10 9.87 5.61 2.09
C ARG A 10 10.22 4.51 1.11
N VAL A 11 9.44 3.43 1.11
CA VAL A 11 9.65 2.30 0.20
C VAL A 11 9.44 2.74 -1.24
N LEU A 12 8.37 3.50 -1.54
CA LEU A 12 8.10 4.04 -2.87
C LEU A 12 9.19 5.04 -3.32
N GLU A 13 9.74 5.85 -2.41
CA GLU A 13 10.89 6.73 -2.69
C GLU A 13 12.14 5.90 -3.01
N ASP A 14 12.39 4.82 -2.27
CA ASP A 14 13.56 3.93 -2.44
C ASP A 14 13.55 3.18 -3.78
N VAL A 15 12.37 2.69 -4.20
CA VAL A 15 12.22 2.08 -5.54
C VAL A 15 12.14 3.11 -6.67
N GLY A 16 12.09 4.41 -6.35
CA GLY A 16 12.00 5.49 -7.33
C GLY A 16 10.65 5.62 -8.03
N LEU A 17 9.60 4.99 -7.48
CA LEU A 17 8.22 5.10 -7.97
C LEU A 17 7.61 6.47 -7.65
N VAL A 18 8.06 7.11 -6.56
CA VAL A 18 7.64 8.47 -6.19
C VAL A 18 8.86 9.33 -5.92
N THR A 19 8.71 10.62 -6.21
CA THR A 19 9.71 11.63 -5.86
C THR A 19 9.24 12.46 -4.68
N ARG A 20 10.18 13.03 -3.91
CA ARG A 20 9.85 13.96 -2.81
C ARG A 20 8.93 15.10 -3.24
N HIS A 21 9.06 15.58 -4.48
CA HIS A 21 8.19 16.61 -5.02
C HIS A 21 6.74 16.14 -5.18
N GLN A 22 6.54 14.89 -5.62
CA GLN A 22 5.23 14.27 -5.71
C GLN A 22 4.64 14.00 -4.32
N ILE A 23 5.46 13.54 -3.36
CA ILE A 23 5.03 13.38 -1.97
C ILE A 23 4.59 14.72 -1.38
N ASP A 24 5.35 15.80 -1.59
CA ASP A 24 5.02 17.13 -1.08
C ASP A 24 3.77 17.72 -1.75
N SER A 25 3.62 17.49 -3.05
CA SER A 25 2.43 17.89 -3.81
C SER A 25 1.19 17.12 -3.34
N ALA A 26 1.31 15.80 -3.17
CA ALA A 26 0.26 14.92 -2.66
C ALA A 26 -0.12 15.30 -1.22
N ARG A 27 0.87 15.58 -0.37
CA ARG A 27 0.68 16.03 1.02
C ARG A 27 0.03 17.41 1.11
N SER A 28 0.35 18.32 0.18
CA SER A 28 -0.31 19.62 0.09
C SER A 28 -1.75 19.52 -0.41
N ARG A 29 -2.04 18.52 -1.24
CA ARG A 29 -3.40 18.17 -1.69
C ARG A 29 -4.19 17.36 -0.68
N LEU A 30 -3.52 16.78 0.30
CA LEU A 30 -4.10 16.01 1.42
C LEU A 30 -4.92 16.90 2.38
N ASN A 31 -5.91 17.62 1.86
CA ASN A 31 -6.87 18.40 2.63
C ASN A 31 -8.12 17.56 2.88
N GLY A 32 -7.97 16.49 3.68
CA GLY A 32 -9.07 15.64 4.13
C GLY A 32 -9.16 14.25 3.49
N GLU A 33 -8.20 13.87 2.65
CA GLU A 33 -8.11 12.53 2.07
C GLU A 33 -7.42 11.51 2.99
N PRO A 34 -7.71 10.20 2.82
CA PRO A 34 -7.35 9.16 3.78
C PRO A 34 -5.85 8.84 3.87
N GLY A 35 -5.01 9.30 2.93
CA GLY A 35 -3.56 9.11 2.99
C GLY A 35 -2.80 9.64 1.77
N VAL A 36 -1.52 9.99 1.93
CA VAL A 36 -0.69 10.56 0.84
C VAL A 36 -0.55 9.57 -0.32
N VAL A 37 -0.58 8.28 0.01
CA VAL A 37 -0.52 7.17 -0.95
C VAL A 37 -1.77 7.15 -1.84
N ASP A 38 -2.94 7.45 -1.30
CA ASP A 38 -4.20 7.48 -2.05
C ASP A 38 -4.17 8.59 -3.11
N VAL A 39 -3.68 9.77 -2.73
CA VAL A 39 -3.47 10.89 -3.65
C VAL A 39 -2.44 10.57 -4.74
N LEU A 40 -1.40 9.80 -4.41
CA LEU A 40 -0.40 9.36 -5.40
C LEU A 40 -0.97 8.30 -6.36
N ILE A 41 -1.94 7.51 -5.91
CA ILE A 41 -2.68 6.57 -6.75
C ILE A 41 -3.66 7.33 -7.66
N ASP A 42 -4.38 8.33 -7.14
CA ASP A 42 -5.30 9.17 -7.91
C ASP A 42 -4.56 10.00 -8.99
N ASP A 43 -3.37 10.52 -8.67
CA ASP A 43 -2.49 11.22 -9.62
C ASP A 43 -1.83 10.25 -10.63
N ALA A 44 -2.15 8.94 -10.56
CA ALA A 44 -1.63 7.86 -11.40
C ALA A 44 -0.10 7.73 -11.40
N VAL A 45 0.54 8.21 -10.33
CA VAL A 45 1.99 8.11 -10.13
C VAL A 45 2.39 6.68 -9.74
N VAL A 46 1.55 6.03 -8.93
CA VAL A 46 1.73 4.64 -8.49
C VAL A 46 0.41 3.89 -8.58
N SER A 47 0.46 2.58 -8.89
CA SER A 47 -0.74 1.74 -8.80
C SER A 47 -0.84 1.13 -7.41
N GLU A 48 -2.07 0.90 -6.93
CA GLU A 48 -2.32 0.18 -5.68
C GLU A 48 -1.65 -1.21 -5.66
N VAL A 49 -1.57 -1.85 -6.83
CA VAL A 49 -0.84 -3.11 -7.05
C VAL A 49 0.67 -2.96 -6.85
N ASP A 50 1.27 -1.88 -7.36
CA ASP A 50 2.70 -1.61 -7.20
C ASP A 50 3.03 -1.30 -5.74
N VAL A 51 2.16 -0.55 -5.05
CA VAL A 51 2.27 -0.29 -3.61
C VAL A 51 2.24 -1.62 -2.84
N SER A 52 1.22 -2.45 -3.08
CA SER A 52 1.06 -3.75 -2.43
C SER A 52 2.25 -4.69 -2.69
N ARG A 53 2.72 -4.77 -3.93
CA ARG A 53 3.87 -5.58 -4.33
C ARG A 53 5.15 -5.13 -3.65
N THR A 54 5.40 -3.83 -3.61
CA THR A 54 6.61 -3.28 -3.02
C THR A 54 6.61 -3.44 -1.50
N LEU A 55 5.45 -3.26 -0.87
CA LEU A 55 5.25 -3.55 0.57
C LEU A 55 5.57 -5.00 0.91
N ALA A 56 5.02 -5.94 0.14
CA ALA A 56 5.26 -7.37 0.34
C ALA A 56 6.76 -7.70 0.19
N ALA A 57 7.40 -7.19 -0.88
CA ALA A 57 8.83 -7.39 -1.11
C ALA A 57 9.70 -6.88 0.05
N GLN A 58 9.37 -5.72 0.61
CA GLN A 58 10.09 -5.11 1.73
C GLN A 58 9.82 -5.80 3.08
N ALA A 59 8.61 -6.30 3.30
CA ALA A 59 8.29 -7.15 4.44
C ALA A 59 8.92 -8.56 4.32
N GLN A 60 9.65 -8.83 3.22
CA GLN A 60 10.16 -10.16 2.88
C GLN A 60 9.04 -11.22 2.81
N MET A 61 7.83 -10.76 2.46
CA MET A 61 6.62 -11.56 2.32
C MET A 61 6.35 -11.82 0.83
N ASP A 62 5.90 -13.03 0.51
CA ASP A 62 5.40 -13.33 -0.82
C ASP A 62 4.17 -12.46 -1.12
N TRP A 63 4.22 -11.74 -2.23
CA TRP A 63 3.05 -11.04 -2.75
C TRP A 63 2.11 -12.07 -3.36
N ILE A 64 0.91 -12.20 -2.78
CA ILE A 64 -0.11 -13.16 -3.23
C ILE A 64 -1.34 -12.37 -3.66
N ASP A 65 -1.81 -12.64 -4.87
CA ASP A 65 -3.08 -12.11 -5.36
C ASP A 65 -4.24 -12.98 -4.84
N ILE A 66 -5.03 -12.43 -3.92
CA ILE A 66 -6.15 -13.14 -3.27
C ILE A 66 -7.27 -13.46 -4.27
N SER A 67 -7.42 -12.69 -5.35
CA SER A 67 -8.45 -12.92 -6.38
C SER A 67 -8.17 -14.17 -7.21
N SER A 68 -6.89 -14.49 -7.41
CA SER A 68 -6.43 -15.66 -8.15
C SER A 68 -6.36 -16.95 -7.32
N MET A 69 -6.49 -16.84 -5.99
CA MET A 69 -6.28 -17.95 -5.08
C MET A 69 -7.59 -18.36 -4.41
N VAL A 70 -7.98 -19.62 -4.60
CA VAL A 70 -9.10 -20.22 -3.86
C VAL A 70 -8.60 -20.55 -2.46
N ILE A 71 -8.78 -19.62 -1.51
CA ILE A 71 -8.51 -19.89 -0.09
C ILE A 71 -9.60 -20.85 0.42
N PRO A 72 -9.24 -22.03 0.96
CA PRO A 72 -10.22 -22.96 1.48
C PRO A 72 -11.02 -22.32 2.62
N PRO A 73 -12.36 -22.40 2.63
CA PRO A 73 -13.20 -21.74 3.64
C PRO A 73 -12.92 -22.25 5.07
N GLN A 74 -12.40 -23.47 5.19
CA GLN A 74 -11.92 -24.05 6.45
C GLN A 74 -10.72 -23.31 7.05
N VAL A 75 -9.88 -22.67 6.25
CA VAL A 75 -8.76 -21.82 6.73
C VAL A 75 -9.28 -20.45 7.15
N ILE A 76 -10.25 -19.89 6.42
CA ILE A 76 -10.89 -18.61 6.78
C ILE A 76 -11.59 -18.74 8.14
N ASN A 77 -12.33 -19.84 8.35
CA ASN A 77 -13.01 -20.11 9.62
C ASN A 77 -12.07 -20.41 10.80
N GLN A 78 -10.78 -20.68 10.56
CA GLN A 78 -9.76 -20.83 11.61
C GLN A 78 -9.24 -19.48 12.10
N ILE A 79 -9.33 -18.44 11.27
CA ILE A 79 -9.02 -17.08 11.68
C ILE A 79 -10.27 -16.52 12.38
N ARG A 80 -10.28 -16.56 13.71
CA ARG A 80 -11.21 -15.73 14.47
C ARG A 80 -10.83 -14.28 14.20
N GLY A 81 -11.69 -13.54 13.50
CA GLY A 81 -11.59 -12.08 13.54
C GLY A 81 -11.78 -11.68 14.99
N GLU A 82 -10.70 -11.27 15.67
CA GLU A 82 -10.82 -10.58 16.94
C GLU A 82 -11.51 -9.24 16.67
N ASP A 83 -12.55 -8.95 17.45
CA ASP A 83 -13.33 -7.70 17.47
C ASP A 83 -12.47 -6.43 17.61
#